data_AF-A0AAU3CB50-F1
#
_entry.id   AF-A0AAU3CB50-F1
#
_cell.length_a   1.000
_cell.length_b   1.000
_cell.length_c   1.000
_cell.angle_alpha   90.00
_cell.angle_beta   90.00
_cell.angle_gamma   90.00
#
_symmetry.space_group_name_H-M   'P 1'
#
loop_
_entity.id
_entity.type
_entity.pdbx_description
1 polymer ?
#
loop_
_entity_poly.entity_id
_entity_poly.type
_entity_poly.pdbx_seq_one_letter_code
_entity_poly.pdbx_strand_id
1 'polypeptide(L)'
;MGMDSDEAYEIDVTPGAAAVYARVHAVEPQNAETQIRSLFEDLIADHAATERNEAGAWRVYFPKHGYGLLISEDRSHILRYCTRHMERTWAQYRTGVASRITGPNRMPAWKREGVARHIDLAVGGKVVDLYARHKLGLKVTSENIDEVARRLAAHVNENVLPQWRHGDDESIDDGGGNTWRLVRDEEHPGGLILATYATGGTSPQDRGETP
;
A
#
# COMPACT_ATOMS: atom_id res chain seq x y z
N MET A 1 -2.56 -19.02 17.06
CA MET A 1 -2.14 -20.31 16.47
C MET A 1 -2.21 -21.50 17.44
N GLY A 2 -2.18 -21.29 18.77
CA GLY A 2 -2.26 -22.38 19.77
C GLY A 2 -1.01 -23.25 19.84
N MET A 3 0.09 -22.78 19.27
CA MET A 3 1.39 -23.45 19.16
C MET A 3 2.31 -22.91 20.25
N ASP A 4 3.08 -23.80 20.88
CA ASP A 4 4.08 -23.43 21.89
C ASP A 4 5.50 -23.28 21.29
N SER A 5 6.47 -22.90 22.12
CA SER A 5 7.84 -22.65 21.66
C SER A 5 8.56 -23.90 21.16
N ASP A 6 8.21 -25.07 21.70
CA ASP A 6 8.89 -26.32 21.38
C ASP A 6 8.40 -26.84 20.02
N GLU A 7 7.11 -26.73 19.74
CA GLU A 7 6.53 -26.96 18.42
C GLU A 7 7.08 -25.99 17.35
N ALA A 8 7.45 -24.77 17.74
CA ALA A 8 8.01 -23.78 16.80
C ALA A 8 9.41 -24.16 16.28
N TYR A 9 10.19 -24.94 17.05
CA TYR A 9 11.52 -25.41 16.64
C TYR A 9 11.48 -26.50 15.56
N GLU A 10 10.37 -27.23 15.46
CA GLU A 10 10.17 -28.28 14.46
C GLU A 10 9.81 -27.73 13.07
N ILE A 11 9.55 -26.42 12.97
CA ILE A 11 9.16 -25.78 11.71
C ILE A 11 10.41 -25.39 10.92
N ASP A 12 10.47 -25.88 9.68
CA ASP A 12 11.59 -25.64 8.79
C ASP A 12 11.48 -24.30 8.05
N VAL A 13 12.57 -23.55 8.03
CA VAL A 13 12.67 -22.34 7.20
C VAL A 13 13.02 -22.76 5.77
N THR A 14 12.12 -22.52 4.83
CA THR A 14 12.41 -22.86 3.43
C THR A 14 13.55 -21.98 2.87
N PRO A 15 14.35 -22.49 1.92
CA PRO A 15 15.37 -21.70 1.24
C PRO A 15 14.81 -20.43 0.57
N GLY A 16 13.56 -20.50 0.10
CA GLY A 16 12.85 -19.35 -0.48
C GLY A 16 12.58 -18.25 0.54
N ALA A 17 12.14 -18.59 1.75
CA ALA A 17 11.92 -17.62 2.83
C ALA A 17 13.24 -16.93 3.24
N ALA A 18 14.30 -17.71 3.43
CA ALA A 18 15.63 -17.19 3.76
C ALA A 18 16.18 -16.28 2.66
N ALA A 19 16.07 -16.67 1.38
CA ALA A 19 16.50 -15.87 0.24
C ALA A 19 15.75 -14.54 0.14
N VAL A 20 14.44 -14.51 0.44
CA VAL A 20 13.65 -13.28 0.47
C VAL A 20 14.17 -12.33 1.55
N TYR A 21 14.40 -12.83 2.77
CA TYR A 21 14.92 -12.01 3.86
C TYR A 21 16.33 -11.47 3.54
N ALA A 22 17.23 -12.34 3.09
CA ALA A 22 18.59 -11.99 2.70
C ALA A 22 18.61 -10.87 1.67
N ARG A 23 17.77 -10.99 0.62
CA ARG A 23 17.64 -9.97 -0.43
C ARG A 23 17.05 -8.66 0.10
N VAL A 24 16.00 -8.71 0.90
CA VAL A 24 15.31 -7.51 1.40
C VAL A 24 16.22 -6.66 2.28
N HIS A 25 17.05 -7.31 3.10
CA HIS A 25 17.89 -6.64 4.08
C HIS A 25 19.38 -6.58 3.73
N ALA A 26 19.77 -7.10 2.56
CA ALA A 26 21.16 -7.24 2.13
C ALA A 26 22.05 -7.91 3.20
N VAL A 27 21.58 -9.05 3.73
CA VAL A 27 22.33 -9.86 4.71
C VAL A 27 22.71 -11.23 4.13
N GLU A 28 23.74 -11.85 4.71
CA GLU A 28 24.15 -13.21 4.37
C GLU A 28 23.01 -14.23 4.61
N PRO A 29 22.87 -15.27 3.76
CA PRO A 29 21.81 -16.26 3.89
C PRO A 29 21.75 -16.96 5.26
N GLN A 30 22.90 -17.23 5.87
CA GLN A 30 23.00 -17.86 7.20
C GLN A 30 22.39 -16.97 8.30
N ASN A 31 22.59 -15.65 8.18
CA ASN A 31 21.98 -14.69 9.10
C ASN A 31 20.47 -14.59 8.86
N ALA A 32 20.02 -14.72 7.61
CA ALA A 32 18.61 -14.63 7.26
C ALA A 32 17.76 -15.72 7.94
N GLU A 33 18.20 -16.98 7.92
CA GLU A 33 17.47 -18.07 8.60
C GLU A 33 17.39 -17.83 10.11
N THR A 34 18.52 -17.50 10.74
CA THR A 34 18.59 -17.20 12.18
C THR A 34 17.62 -16.07 12.56
N GLN A 35 17.55 -15.02 11.74
CA GLN A 35 16.63 -13.91 11.98
C GLN A 35 15.16 -14.28 11.77
N ILE A 36 14.84 -15.15 10.80
CA ILE A 36 13.49 -15.67 10.59
C ILE A 36 13.05 -16.51 11.78
N ARG A 37 13.92 -17.40 12.30
CA ARG A 37 13.62 -18.22 13.48
C ARG A 37 13.36 -17.35 14.71
N SER A 38 14.25 -16.39 14.97
CA SER A 38 14.04 -15.45 16.08
C SER A 38 12.76 -14.62 15.93
N LEU A 39 12.39 -14.18 14.72
CA LEU A 39 11.10 -13.51 14.49
C LEU A 39 9.92 -14.46 14.77
N PHE A 40 10.03 -15.73 14.37
CA PHE A 40 8.97 -16.69 14.59
C PHE A 40 8.73 -16.99 16.07
N GLU A 41 9.81 -17.21 16.83
CA GLU A 41 9.76 -17.36 18.29
C GLU A 41 9.03 -16.17 18.95
N ASP A 42 9.39 -14.94 18.57
CA ASP A 42 8.75 -13.75 19.12
C ASP A 42 7.27 -13.64 18.70
N LEU A 43 6.91 -14.00 17.46
CA LEU A 43 5.51 -14.04 17.01
C LEU A 43 4.67 -15.03 17.81
N ILE A 44 5.25 -16.17 18.20
CA ILE A 44 4.57 -17.18 19.03
C ILE A 44 4.44 -16.69 20.48
N ALA A 45 5.55 -16.20 21.06
CA ALA A 45 5.61 -15.73 22.44
C ALA A 45 4.63 -14.56 22.71
N ASP A 46 4.52 -13.63 21.77
CA ASP A 46 3.64 -12.46 21.88
C ASP A 46 2.20 -12.74 21.43
N HIS A 47 1.86 -14.01 21.13
CA HIS A 47 0.55 -14.42 20.61
C HIS A 47 0.09 -13.58 19.42
N ALA A 48 0.97 -13.41 18.43
CA ALA A 48 0.74 -12.55 17.29
C ALA A 48 -0.52 -12.94 16.48
N ALA A 49 -1.07 -11.95 15.79
CA ALA A 49 -2.28 -12.12 14.98
C ALA A 49 -2.06 -13.21 13.92
N THR A 50 -3.03 -14.11 13.81
CA THR A 50 -2.99 -15.24 12.88
C THR A 50 -4.20 -15.20 11.94
N GLU A 51 -3.98 -15.40 10.65
CA GLU A 51 -5.03 -15.43 9.61
C GLU A 51 -4.76 -16.60 8.67
N ARG A 52 -5.81 -17.27 8.18
CA ARG A 52 -5.69 -18.33 7.19
C ARG A 52 -6.07 -17.78 5.81
N ASN A 53 -5.24 -17.99 4.80
CA ASN A 53 -5.55 -17.57 3.44
C ASN A 53 -6.39 -18.63 2.69
N GLU A 54 -6.89 -18.26 1.52
CA GLU A 54 -7.71 -19.13 0.65
C GLU A 54 -6.99 -20.41 0.21
N ALA A 55 -5.65 -20.38 0.16
CA ALA A 55 -4.80 -21.53 -0.17
C ALA A 55 -4.47 -22.41 1.04
N GLY A 56 -5.09 -22.19 2.20
CA GLY A 56 -4.93 -23.00 3.40
C GLY A 56 -3.72 -22.65 4.28
N ALA A 57 -2.82 -21.79 3.81
CA ALA A 57 -1.62 -21.36 4.51
C ALA A 57 -1.92 -20.36 5.63
N TRP A 58 -1.07 -20.35 6.65
CA TRP A 58 -1.20 -19.50 7.82
C TRP A 58 -0.32 -18.27 7.73
N ARG A 59 -0.92 -17.10 7.85
CA ARG A 59 -0.21 -15.83 8.01
C ARG A 59 -0.13 -15.50 9.49
N VAL A 60 1.09 -15.39 10.02
CA VAL A 60 1.36 -14.97 11.40
C VAL A 60 2.12 -13.65 11.35
N TYR A 61 1.65 -12.60 12.02
CA TYR A 61 2.21 -11.27 11.83
C TYR A 61 1.98 -10.32 13.00
N PHE A 62 2.86 -9.33 13.12
CA PHE A 62 2.69 -8.15 13.96
C PHE A 62 2.12 -7.00 13.14
N PRO A 63 0.79 -6.70 13.20
CA PRO A 63 0.18 -5.68 12.35
C PRO A 63 0.79 -4.29 12.55
N LYS A 64 1.09 -3.95 13.81
CA LYS A 64 1.66 -2.65 14.22
C LYS A 64 3.14 -2.54 13.89
N HIS A 65 3.88 -3.64 13.94
CA HIS A 65 5.34 -3.66 13.75
C HIS A 65 5.75 -3.99 12.32
N GLY A 66 4.81 -4.45 11.48
CA GLY A 66 5.02 -4.60 10.05
C GLY A 66 5.88 -5.80 9.65
N TYR A 67 6.03 -6.80 10.53
CA TYR A 67 6.76 -8.05 10.26
C TYR A 67 5.81 -9.24 10.32
N GLY A 68 6.06 -10.26 9.50
CA GLY A 68 5.29 -11.49 9.55
C GLY A 68 5.84 -12.60 8.67
N LEU A 69 5.24 -13.77 8.81
CA LEU A 69 5.60 -15.01 8.13
C LEU A 69 4.36 -15.63 7.50
N LEU A 70 4.58 -16.32 6.39
CA LEU A 70 3.60 -17.25 5.81
C LEU A 70 4.10 -18.67 6.07
N ILE A 71 3.25 -19.48 6.67
CA ILE A 71 3.51 -20.85 7.12
C ILE A 71 2.61 -21.80 6.33
N SER A 72 3.10 -22.97 5.98
CA SER A 72 2.33 -24.02 5.29
C SER A 72 1.08 -24.44 6.05
N GLU A 73 0.11 -25.02 5.35
CA GLU A 73 -1.18 -25.43 5.93
C GLU A 73 -1.03 -26.38 7.11
N ASP A 74 -0.15 -27.37 6.96
CA ASP A 74 0.24 -28.39 7.94
C ASP A 74 1.21 -27.86 9.02
N ARG A 75 1.61 -26.60 8.91
CA ARG A 75 2.51 -25.90 9.83
C ARG A 75 3.93 -26.44 9.90
N SER A 76 4.36 -27.26 8.93
CA SER A 76 5.71 -27.83 8.91
C SER A 76 6.79 -26.88 8.35
N HIS A 77 6.40 -25.86 7.57
CA HIS A 77 7.36 -24.99 6.88
C HIS A 77 7.00 -23.50 6.93
N ILE A 78 8.01 -22.65 7.11
CA ILE A 78 7.95 -21.21 6.82
C ILE A 78 8.21 -21.02 5.32
N LEU A 79 7.14 -20.71 4.59
CA LEU A 79 7.14 -20.54 3.14
C LEU A 79 7.68 -19.18 2.71
N ARG A 80 7.41 -18.12 3.49
CA ARG A 80 7.76 -16.75 3.09
C ARG A 80 7.93 -15.79 4.26
N TYR A 81 8.92 -14.91 4.12
CA TYR A 81 9.08 -13.71 4.94
C TYR A 81 8.34 -12.50 4.34
N CYS A 82 7.63 -11.75 5.19
CA CYS A 82 6.87 -10.56 4.84
C CYS A 82 7.24 -9.39 5.75
N THR A 83 7.52 -8.23 5.16
CA THR A 83 7.80 -7.02 5.94
C THR A 83 7.36 -5.75 5.22
N ARG A 84 7.02 -4.72 6.00
CA ARG A 84 6.88 -3.33 5.54
C ARG A 84 8.19 -2.55 5.66
N HIS A 85 9.15 -3.08 6.43
CA HIS A 85 10.42 -2.46 6.74
C HIS A 85 11.54 -3.11 5.96
N MET A 86 11.97 -2.51 4.86
CA MET A 86 13.17 -2.97 4.14
C MET A 86 14.45 -2.39 4.76
N GLU A 87 14.32 -1.23 5.44
CA GLU A 87 15.42 -0.44 5.95
C GLU A 87 16.04 -0.97 7.25
N ARG A 88 15.37 -1.90 7.93
CA ARG A 88 15.85 -2.46 9.20
C ARG A 88 15.50 -3.93 9.36
N THR A 89 16.44 -4.70 9.87
CA THR A 89 16.27 -6.12 10.20
C THR A 89 15.42 -6.31 11.45
N TRP A 90 15.00 -7.56 11.71
CA TRP A 90 14.32 -7.92 12.96
C TRP A 90 15.19 -7.67 14.19
N ALA A 91 16.47 -8.07 14.17
CA ALA A 91 17.40 -7.77 15.25
C ALA A 91 17.55 -6.26 15.52
N GLN A 92 17.62 -5.43 14.48
CA GLN A 92 17.65 -3.98 14.64
C GLN A 92 16.37 -3.43 15.25
N TYR A 93 15.20 -3.97 14.87
CA TYR A 93 13.94 -3.62 15.53
C TYR A 93 13.98 -3.97 17.03
N ARG A 94 14.43 -5.16 17.41
CA ARG A 94 14.53 -5.59 18.81
C ARG A 94 15.48 -4.73 19.65
N THR A 95 16.53 -4.18 19.04
CA THR A 95 17.45 -3.26 19.71
C THR A 95 16.98 -1.80 19.69
N GLY A 96 15.75 -1.54 19.25
CA GLY A 96 15.13 -0.21 19.30
C GLY A 96 15.51 0.72 18.15
N VAL A 97 16.10 0.20 17.06
CA VAL A 97 16.37 1.02 15.86
C VAL A 97 15.05 1.52 15.28
N ALA A 98 14.88 2.84 15.33
CA ALA A 98 13.69 3.51 14.83
C ALA A 98 13.49 3.23 13.35
N SER A 99 12.24 2.99 12.96
CA SER A 99 11.88 2.84 11.55
C SER A 99 12.04 4.17 10.84
N ARG A 100 12.59 4.14 9.62
CA ARG A 100 12.55 5.29 8.70
C ARG A 100 11.24 5.27 7.89
N ILE A 101 10.61 4.12 7.78
CA ILE A 101 9.25 3.90 7.27
C ILE A 101 8.27 4.01 8.44
N THR A 102 8.12 5.22 9.00
CA THR A 102 7.22 5.45 10.14
C THR A 102 5.75 5.16 9.79
N GLY A 103 5.25 3.99 10.22
CA GLY A 103 3.93 3.75 10.80
C GLY A 103 2.76 3.42 9.86
N PRO A 104 1.81 2.54 10.27
CA PRO A 104 0.52 2.28 9.59
C PRO A 104 -0.41 3.50 9.46
N ASN A 105 -0.03 4.66 9.99
CA ASN A 105 -0.89 5.84 10.10
C ASN A 105 -0.25 7.15 9.61
N ARG A 106 0.85 7.11 8.86
CA ARG A 106 1.07 8.21 7.91
C ARG A 106 0.16 7.95 6.73
N MET A 107 -1.03 8.54 6.83
CA MET A 107 -1.80 8.96 5.66
C MET A 107 -0.79 9.30 4.53
N PRO A 108 -0.89 8.65 3.36
CA PRO A 108 -0.11 9.05 2.19
C PRO A 108 -0.08 10.57 2.05
N ALA A 109 0.98 11.14 1.47
CA ALA A 109 1.13 12.59 1.29
C ALA A 109 -0.18 13.29 0.88
N TRP A 110 -0.90 12.69 -0.08
CA TRP A 110 -2.20 13.17 -0.56
C TRP A 110 -3.33 13.04 0.46
N LYS A 111 -3.36 11.97 1.28
CA LYS A 111 -4.33 11.82 2.38
C LYS A 111 -4.10 12.89 3.45
N ARG A 112 -2.83 13.18 3.79
CA ARG A 112 -2.49 14.25 4.74
C ARG A 112 -2.97 15.59 4.24
N GLU A 113 -2.69 15.90 2.97
CA GLU A 113 -3.11 17.15 2.38
C GLU A 113 -4.63 17.24 2.21
N GLY A 114 -5.28 16.15 1.77
CA GLY A 114 -6.73 16.09 1.64
C GLY A 114 -7.43 16.37 2.97
N VAL A 115 -6.97 15.78 4.07
CA VAL A 115 -7.47 16.12 5.42
C VAL A 115 -7.17 17.56 5.80
N ALA A 116 -5.96 18.07 5.52
CA ALA A 116 -5.61 19.46 5.81
C ALA A 116 -6.47 20.48 5.04
N ARG A 117 -7.03 20.06 3.89
CA ARG A 117 -7.91 20.87 3.03
C ARG A 117 -9.39 20.51 3.15
N HIS A 118 -9.78 19.66 4.12
CA HIS A 118 -11.16 19.20 4.31
C HIS A 118 -11.77 18.59 3.04
N ILE A 119 -10.98 17.80 2.30
CA ILE A 119 -11.48 17.01 1.17
C ILE A 119 -12.22 15.79 1.72
N ASP A 120 -13.53 15.75 1.52
CA ASP A 120 -14.43 14.73 2.05
C ASP A 120 -14.32 13.35 1.38
N LEU A 121 -13.37 13.17 0.45
CA LEU A 121 -13.23 11.95 -0.36
C LEU A 121 -11.84 11.32 -0.24
N ALA A 122 -11.81 10.00 -0.14
CA ALA A 122 -10.57 9.24 -0.28
C ALA A 122 -10.15 9.19 -1.77
N VAL A 123 -8.86 9.31 -2.07
CA VAL A 123 -8.28 9.33 -3.43
C VAL A 123 -7.21 8.25 -3.57
N GLY A 124 -7.46 7.12 -4.21
CA GLY A 124 -6.48 6.01 -4.28
C GLY A 124 -5.07 6.44 -4.75
N GLY A 125 -4.00 5.82 -4.22
CA GLY A 125 -2.61 6.21 -4.55
C GLY A 125 -2.28 6.22 -6.05
N LYS A 126 -2.95 5.37 -6.83
CA LYS A 126 -2.87 5.32 -8.30
C LYS A 126 -3.28 6.65 -8.96
N VAL A 127 -4.19 7.40 -8.36
CA VAL A 127 -4.65 8.71 -8.85
C VAL A 127 -3.53 9.74 -8.75
N VAL A 128 -2.68 9.67 -7.71
CA VAL A 128 -1.50 10.55 -7.56
C VAL A 128 -0.54 10.36 -8.72
N ASP A 129 -0.24 9.10 -9.05
CA ASP A 129 0.68 8.77 -10.15
C ASP A 129 0.12 9.21 -11.51
N LEU A 130 -1.19 9.02 -11.73
CA LEU A 130 -1.84 9.40 -12.99
C LEU A 130 -1.95 10.93 -13.12
N TYR A 131 -2.32 11.64 -12.05
CA TYR A 131 -2.34 13.11 -12.03
C TYR A 131 -0.95 13.69 -12.30
N ALA A 132 0.09 13.19 -11.62
CA ALA A 132 1.46 13.63 -11.86
C ALA A 132 1.86 13.43 -13.32
N ARG A 133 1.57 12.25 -13.88
CA ARG A 133 1.93 11.91 -15.27
C ARG A 133 1.16 12.74 -16.29
N HIS A 134 -0.16 12.78 -16.19
CA HIS A 134 -1.02 13.32 -17.24
C HIS A 134 -1.26 14.82 -17.11
N LYS A 135 -1.29 15.37 -15.89
CA LYS A 135 -1.52 16.79 -15.67
C LYS A 135 -0.23 17.59 -15.48
N LEU A 136 0.75 17.02 -14.78
CA LEU A 136 2.00 17.72 -14.48
C LEU A 136 3.16 17.34 -15.42
N GLY A 137 3.05 16.23 -16.16
CA GLY A 137 4.15 15.69 -16.97
C GLY A 137 5.32 15.16 -16.13
N LEU A 138 5.07 14.76 -14.88
CA LEU A 138 6.09 14.37 -13.91
C LEU A 138 5.96 12.89 -13.52
N LYS A 139 7.09 12.29 -13.13
CA LYS A 139 7.13 11.01 -12.42
C LYS A 139 7.15 11.27 -10.91
N VAL A 140 6.30 10.56 -10.17
CA VAL A 140 6.30 10.62 -8.70
C VAL A 140 7.58 9.99 -8.16
N THR A 141 8.24 10.70 -7.25
CA THR A 141 9.43 10.28 -6.49
C THR A 141 9.23 10.62 -5.02
N SER A 142 10.07 10.07 -4.14
CA SER A 142 10.06 10.43 -2.72
C SER A 142 10.29 11.92 -2.45
N GLU A 143 10.95 12.62 -3.36
CA GLU A 143 11.31 14.04 -3.21
C GLU A 143 10.17 14.97 -3.63
N ASN A 144 9.28 14.54 -4.53
CA ASN A 144 8.22 15.38 -5.08
C ASN A 144 6.80 14.97 -4.67
N ILE A 145 6.64 13.81 -4.00
CA ILE A 145 5.32 13.26 -3.67
C ILE A 145 4.46 14.20 -2.82
N ASP A 146 5.06 14.96 -1.89
CA ASP A 146 4.34 15.92 -1.05
C ASP A 146 3.83 17.13 -1.85
N GLU A 147 4.60 17.60 -2.84
CA GLU A 147 4.18 18.69 -3.72
C GLU A 147 3.13 18.23 -4.74
N VAL A 148 3.29 17.04 -5.30
CA VAL A 148 2.29 16.42 -6.19
C VAL A 148 0.96 16.23 -5.44
N ALA A 149 1.04 15.73 -4.21
CA ALA A 149 -0.12 15.59 -3.33
C ALA A 149 -0.83 16.92 -3.06
N ARG A 150 -0.05 17.99 -2.81
CA ARG A 150 -0.57 19.35 -2.64
C ARG A 150 -1.36 19.85 -3.85
N ARG A 151 -0.77 19.70 -5.02
CA ARG A 151 -1.39 20.12 -6.29
C ARG A 151 -2.61 19.30 -6.63
N LEU A 152 -2.56 17.99 -6.40
CA LEU A 152 -3.70 17.09 -6.58
C LEU A 152 -4.87 17.50 -5.68
N ALA A 153 -4.61 17.75 -4.39
CA ALA A 153 -5.65 18.14 -3.44
C ALA A 153 -6.30 19.47 -3.84
N ALA A 154 -5.50 20.47 -4.22
CA ALA A 154 -6.02 21.73 -4.74
C ALA A 154 -6.87 21.52 -6.00
N HIS A 155 -6.35 20.74 -6.97
CA HIS A 155 -7.03 20.47 -8.23
C HIS A 155 -8.39 19.78 -8.04
N VAL A 156 -8.45 18.75 -7.18
CA VAL A 156 -9.69 18.04 -6.85
C VAL A 156 -10.70 18.98 -6.21
N ASN A 157 -10.26 19.79 -5.24
CA ASN A 157 -11.14 20.73 -4.54
C ASN A 157 -11.69 21.83 -5.47
N GLU A 158 -10.90 22.31 -6.42
CA GLU A 158 -11.26 23.43 -7.29
C GLU A 158 -12.04 22.99 -8.53
N ASN A 159 -11.72 21.80 -9.10
CA ASN A 159 -12.21 21.40 -10.41
C ASN A 159 -13.12 20.17 -10.39
N VAL A 160 -13.03 19.32 -9.37
CA VAL A 160 -13.77 18.04 -9.33
C VAL A 160 -14.92 18.09 -8.34
N LEU A 161 -14.66 18.45 -7.07
CA LEU A 161 -15.69 18.48 -6.02
C LEU A 161 -16.88 19.41 -6.35
N PRO A 162 -16.70 20.62 -6.91
CA PRO A 162 -17.83 21.52 -7.18
C PRO A 162 -18.78 21.00 -8.25
N GLN A 163 -18.31 20.10 -9.12
CA GLN A 163 -19.11 19.46 -10.15
C GLN A 163 -19.84 18.21 -9.64
N TRP A 164 -19.50 17.73 -8.44
CA TRP A 164 -20.02 16.49 -7.90
C TRP A 164 -21.41 16.65 -7.33
N ARG A 165 -22.36 15.87 -7.86
CA ARG A 165 -23.65 15.66 -7.21
C ARG A 165 -23.51 14.55 -6.17
N HIS A 166 -23.62 14.90 -4.89
CA HIS A 166 -23.59 13.92 -3.80
C HIS A 166 -24.71 12.88 -3.98
N GLY A 167 -24.36 11.63 -4.30
CA GLY A 167 -25.34 10.54 -4.35
C GLY A 167 -24.95 9.36 -5.25
N ASP A 168 -24.18 9.62 -6.31
CA ASP A 168 -24.05 8.66 -7.41
C ASP A 168 -22.58 8.31 -7.74
N ASP A 169 -22.39 7.11 -8.29
CA ASP A 169 -21.16 6.69 -8.96
C ASP A 169 -21.06 7.43 -10.31
N GLU A 170 -20.31 8.52 -10.33
CA GLU A 170 -20.24 9.42 -11.49
C GLU A 170 -18.82 9.54 -12.04
N SER A 171 -18.73 9.83 -13.35
CA SER A 171 -17.50 10.21 -14.02
C SER A 171 -17.53 11.72 -14.31
N ILE A 172 -16.54 12.45 -13.81
CA ILE A 172 -16.48 13.92 -13.88
C ILE A 172 -15.31 14.31 -14.78
N ASP A 173 -15.55 15.11 -15.81
CA ASP A 173 -14.49 15.76 -16.59
C ASP A 173 -14.04 17.04 -15.88
N ASP A 174 -12.73 17.20 -15.66
CA ASP A 174 -12.18 18.38 -15.00
C ASP A 174 -11.95 19.58 -15.95
N GLY A 175 -12.39 19.48 -17.21
CA GLY A 175 -12.16 20.48 -18.27
C GLY A 175 -10.69 20.60 -18.69
N GLY A 176 -9.82 19.78 -18.11
CA GLY A 176 -8.38 19.80 -18.25
C GLY A 176 -7.81 18.52 -18.84
N GLY A 177 -8.65 17.73 -19.50
CA GLY A 177 -8.29 16.48 -20.18
C GLY A 177 -8.25 15.25 -19.29
N ASN A 178 -8.77 15.31 -18.05
CA ASN A 178 -8.93 14.12 -17.21
C ASN A 178 -10.39 13.89 -16.85
N THR A 179 -10.82 12.63 -16.95
CA THR A 179 -12.07 12.12 -16.39
C THR A 179 -11.80 11.39 -15.07
N TRP A 180 -12.43 11.85 -14.01
CA TRP A 180 -12.32 11.35 -12.64
C TRP A 180 -13.49 10.42 -12.35
N ARG A 181 -13.24 9.22 -11.81
CA ARG A 181 -14.30 8.27 -11.44
C ARG A 181 -14.33 8.02 -9.94
N LEU A 182 -15.53 8.12 -9.36
CA LEU A 182 -15.82 7.66 -8.01
C LEU A 182 -16.40 6.27 -8.01
N VAL A 183 -16.01 5.54 -6.98
CA VAL A 183 -16.57 4.26 -6.65
C VAL A 183 -16.95 4.32 -5.18
N ARG A 184 -18.18 3.94 -4.88
CA ARG A 184 -18.65 3.71 -3.52
C ARG A 184 -18.60 2.22 -3.25
N ASP A 185 -18.06 1.85 -2.11
CA ASP A 185 -18.09 0.48 -1.60
C ASP A 185 -18.43 0.49 -0.10
N GLU A 186 -18.60 -0.70 0.48
CA GLU A 186 -18.93 -0.85 1.90
C GLU A 186 -17.86 -0.26 2.83
N GLU A 187 -16.60 -0.16 2.37
CA GLU A 187 -15.49 0.42 3.12
C GLU A 187 -15.41 1.95 2.99
N HIS A 188 -16.00 2.53 1.93
CA HIS A 188 -15.96 3.95 1.59
C HIS A 188 -17.36 4.49 1.22
N PRO A 189 -18.30 4.56 2.19
CA PRO A 189 -19.67 5.03 1.92
C PRO A 189 -19.74 6.51 1.49
N GLY A 190 -18.71 7.30 1.81
CA GLY A 190 -18.55 8.68 1.31
C GLY A 190 -18.03 8.76 -0.13
N GLY A 191 -17.50 7.66 -0.68
CA GLY A 191 -16.96 7.54 -2.02
C GLY A 191 -15.42 7.62 -2.08
N LEU A 192 -14.84 6.80 -2.98
CA LEU A 192 -13.41 6.67 -3.24
C LEU A 192 -13.12 7.04 -4.71
N ILE A 193 -12.29 8.05 -4.93
CA ILE A 193 -11.78 8.38 -6.27
C ILE A 193 -10.72 7.35 -6.63
N LEU A 194 -11.03 6.48 -7.60
CA LEU A 194 -10.18 5.32 -7.94
C LEU A 194 -9.38 5.48 -9.23
N ALA A 195 -9.83 6.34 -10.15
CA ALA A 195 -9.20 6.47 -11.45
C ALA A 195 -9.33 7.88 -12.04
N THR A 196 -8.27 8.29 -12.72
CA THR A 196 -8.28 9.38 -13.70
C THR A 196 -7.98 8.78 -15.07
N TYR A 197 -8.86 8.96 -16.04
CA TYR A 197 -8.56 8.66 -17.43
C TYR A 197 -8.15 9.96 -18.09
N ALA A 198 -6.98 10.02 -18.71
CA ALA A 198 -6.74 11.10 -19.65
C ALA A 198 -7.73 10.87 -20.80
N THR A 199 -8.70 11.78 -20.99
CA THR A 199 -9.44 11.81 -22.24
C THR A 199 -8.40 12.18 -23.29
N GLY A 200 -7.94 11.17 -24.03
CA GLY A 200 -7.26 11.41 -25.28
C GLY A 200 -8.18 12.32 -26.08
N GLY A 201 -7.70 13.50 -26.44
CA GLY A 201 -8.45 14.40 -27.30
C GLY A 201 -8.88 13.63 -28.54
N THR A 202 -10.18 13.46 -28.71
CA THR A 202 -10.77 13.24 -30.01
C THR A 202 -11.84 14.30 -30.16
N SER A 203 -11.48 15.42 -30.81
CA SER A 203 -12.42 16.48 -31.17
C SER A 203 -13.65 15.88 -31.86
N PRO A 204 -14.86 16.03 -31.28
CA PRO A 204 -16.09 15.79 -31.99
C PRO A 204 -16.50 17.12 -32.64
N GLN A 205 -16.27 17.24 -33.95
CA GLN A 205 -16.79 18.31 -34.84
C GLN A 205 -16.11 19.71 -34.81
N ASP A 206 -14.96 19.84 -35.48
CA ASP A 206 -14.79 20.81 -36.58
C ASP A 206 -15.00 19.97 -37.87
N ARG A 207 -16.17 19.84 -38.54
CA ARG A 207 -17.00 20.82 -39.28
C ARG A 207 -16.12 21.75 -40.13
N GLY A 208 -15.88 21.47 -41.42
CA GLY A 208 -16.80 21.58 -42.57
C GLY A 208 -16.12 22.54 -43.56
N GLU A 209 -15.95 22.28 -44.85
CA GLU A 209 -16.96 22.41 -45.92
C GLU A 209 -16.46 21.83 -47.26
N THR A 210 -17.44 21.42 -48.04
CA THR A 210 -17.52 20.80 -49.39
C THR A 210 -17.05 21.74 -50.53
N PRO A 211 -16.91 21.31 -51.81
CA PRO A 211 -17.90 20.56 -52.62
C PRO A 211 -17.46 19.18 -53.13
#